data_AF-A0A0G0YAA4-F1
#
_entry.id   AF-A0A0G0YAA4-F1
#
_cell.length_a   1.000
_cell.length_b   1.000
_cell.length_c   1.000
_cell.angle_alpha   90.00
_cell.angle_beta   90.00
_cell.angle_gamma   90.00
#
_symmetry.space_group_name_H-M   'P 1'
#
loop_
_entity.id
_entity.type
_entity.pdbx_description
1 polymer ?
#
loop_
_entity_poly.entity_id
_entity_poly.type
_entity_poly.pdbx_seq_one_letter_code
_entity_poly.pdbx_strand_id
1 'polypeptide(L)'
;MVKDGTIVTPKDNVLAGVTRGIVINIARELDLPLEERKINIWKPERAEELFATSTASGVTYIRKLDGVREMDDDGQCFEFGPVTQKIQQQFLNYRNKFFQGIQQKQLPILFPP
;
A
#
# COMPACT_ATOMS: atom_id res chain seq x y z
N MET A 1 1.45 -0.12 -6.24
CA MET A 1 2.51 -1.03 -6.75
C MET A 1 3.85 -0.51 -6.29
N VAL A 2 4.90 -1.32 -6.37
CA VAL A 2 6.29 -0.91 -6.20
C VAL A 2 7.01 -1.17 -7.51
N LYS A 3 7.73 -0.15 -7.98
CA LYS A 3 8.52 -0.21 -9.20
C LYS A 3 9.85 0.49 -8.97
N ASP A 4 10.97 -0.18 -9.23
CA ASP A 4 12.32 0.35 -9.02
C ASP A 4 12.49 0.85 -7.57
N GLY A 5 11.90 0.13 -6.61
CA GLY A 5 11.88 0.50 -5.18
C GLY A 5 10.95 1.66 -4.81
N THR A 6 10.26 2.27 -5.78
CA THR A 6 9.34 3.41 -5.57
C THR A 6 7.90 2.94 -5.46
N ILE A 7 7.19 3.42 -4.43
CA ILE A 7 5.76 3.18 -4.25
C ILE A 7 5.01 4.05 -5.25
N VAL A 8 4.30 3.44 -6.19
CA VAL A 8 3.48 4.14 -7.17
C VAL A 8 2.01 3.86 -6.90
N THR A 9 1.22 4.92 -6.77
CA THR A 9 -0.24 4.87 -6.55
C THR A 9 -0.97 5.79 -7.53
N PRO A 10 -2.19 5.43 -8.01
CA PRO A 10 -2.93 6.28 -8.93
C PRO A 10 -3.24 7.64 -8.30
N LYS A 11 -3.00 8.71 -9.07
CA LYS A 11 -3.33 10.08 -8.68
C LYS A 11 -4.80 10.43 -8.89
N ASP A 12 -5.37 9.98 -10.01
CA ASP A 12 -6.70 10.39 -10.48
C ASP A 12 -7.63 9.16 -10.62
N ASN A 13 -8.95 9.41 -10.71
CA ASN A 13 -9.99 8.39 -10.90
C ASN A 13 -9.98 7.27 -9.84
N VAL A 14 -9.56 7.59 -8.61
CA VAL A 14 -9.59 6.70 -7.46
C VAL A 14 -10.20 7.42 -6.27
N LEU A 15 -10.84 6.67 -5.37
CA LEU A 15 -11.28 7.22 -4.09
C LEU A 15 -10.06 7.70 -3.29
N ALA A 16 -10.16 8.89 -2.69
CA ALA A 16 -9.22 9.37 -1.69
C ALA A 16 -9.38 8.57 -0.37
N GLY A 17 -9.05 7.29 -0.43
CA GLY A 17 -9.27 6.35 0.66
C GLY A 17 -8.44 6.71 1.89
N VAL A 18 -9.05 6.67 3.07
CA VAL A 18 -8.36 6.95 4.34
C VAL A 18 -7.15 6.03 4.49
N THR A 19 -7.29 4.71 4.33
CA THR A 19 -6.19 3.74 4.38
C THR A 19 -5.05 4.06 3.41
N ARG A 20 -5.36 4.53 2.19
CA ARG A 20 -4.35 4.99 1.22
C ARG A 20 -3.59 6.20 1.76
N GLY A 21 -4.30 7.17 2.35
CA GLY A 21 -3.68 8.32 3.03
C GLY A 21 -2.74 7.90 4.17
N ILE A 22 -3.15 6.91 4.97
CA ILE A 22 -2.28 6.34 6.01
C ILE A 22 -1.01 5.75 5.40
N VAL A 23 -1.13 4.95 4.33
CA VAL A 23 0.03 4.36 3.66
C VAL A 23 0.96 5.42 3.07
N ILE A 24 0.42 6.52 2.52
CA ILE A 24 1.23 7.65 2.03
C ILE A 24 2.02 8.28 3.18
N ASN A 25 1.41 8.48 4.35
CA ASN A 25 2.10 9.03 5.51
C ASN A 25 3.16 8.06 6.03
N ILE A 26 2.85 6.76 6.13
CA ILE A 26 3.83 5.72 6.50
C ILE A 26 5.01 5.71 5.54
N ALA A 27 4.77 5.85 4.23
CA ALA A 27 5.85 5.91 3.25
C ALA A 27 6.78 7.11 3.50
N ARG A 28 6.21 8.28 3.81
CA ARG A 28 6.99 9.49 4.17
C ARG A 28 7.78 9.31 5.45
N GLU A 29 7.17 8.75 6.50
CA GLU A 29 7.83 8.49 7.79
C GLU A 29 8.97 7.49 7.70
N LEU A 30 8.88 6.53 6.78
CA LEU A 30 9.90 5.51 6.55
C LEU A 30 10.94 5.90 5.48
N ASP A 31 10.90 7.15 5.00
CA ASP A 31 11.73 7.65 3.90
C ASP A 31 11.67 6.76 2.65
N LEU A 32 10.51 6.18 2.37
CA LEU A 32 10.27 5.36 1.18
C LEU A 32 9.84 6.27 0.02
N PRO A 33 10.50 6.17 -1.16
CA PRO A 33 10.11 6.97 -2.31
C PRO A 33 8.68 6.64 -2.72
N LEU A 34 7.88 7.69 -2.92
CA LEU A 34 6.46 7.56 -3.27
C LEU A 34 6.07 8.56 -4.36
N GLU A 35 5.38 8.07 -5.37
CA GLU A 35 4.83 8.84 -6.47
C GLU A 35 3.33 8.63 -6.61
N GLU A 36 2.59 9.75 -6.56
CA GLU A 36 1.20 9.79 -7.01
C GLU A 36 1.18 10.19 -8.49
N ARG A 37 0.96 9.24 -9.39
CA ARG A 37 0.96 9.49 -10.85
C ARG A 37 -0.18 8.77 -11.57
N LYS A 38 -0.44 9.16 -12.82
CA LYS A 38 -1.43 8.48 -13.65
C LYS A 38 -0.89 7.12 -14.09
N ILE A 39 -1.54 6.04 -13.66
CA ILE A 39 -1.16 4.66 -14.00
C ILE A 39 -2.39 3.86 -14.44
N ASN A 40 -2.18 2.82 -15.24
CA ASN A 40 -3.23 1.86 -15.55
C ASN A 40 -3.17 0.70 -14.54
N ILE A 41 -4.14 0.63 -13.63
CA ILE A 41 -4.18 -0.40 -12.58
C ILE A 41 -4.32 -1.83 -13.13
N TRP A 42 -4.84 -2.00 -14.35
CA TRP A 42 -5.01 -3.30 -15.01
C TRP A 42 -3.76 -3.75 -15.75
N LYS A 43 -2.82 -2.83 -15.96
CA LYS A 43 -1.52 -3.09 -16.56
C LYS A 43 -0.46 -2.50 -15.66
N PRO A 44 -0.23 -3.10 -14.48
CA PRO A 44 0.90 -2.73 -13.65
C PRO A 44 2.16 -2.91 -14.52
N GLU A 45 2.79 -1.81 -14.91
CA GLU A 45 4.12 -1.80 -15.50
C GLU A 45 5.01 -2.73 -14.68
N ARG A 46 6.01 -3.44 -15.28
CA ARG A 46 7.01 -4.34 -14.65
C ARG A 46 7.35 -4.02 -13.17
N ALA A 47 6.42 -4.29 -12.27
CA ALA A 47 6.45 -3.92 -10.88
C ALA A 47 6.95 -5.14 -10.12
N GLU A 48 7.81 -4.93 -9.14
CA GLU A 48 8.33 -6.02 -8.33
C GLU A 48 7.30 -6.46 -7.29
N GLU A 49 6.54 -5.50 -6.75
CA GLU A 49 5.54 -5.75 -5.71
C GLU A 49 4.18 -5.10 -6.04
N LEU A 50 3.10 -5.78 -5.67
CA LEU A 50 1.75 -5.26 -5.81
C LEU A 50 0.97 -5.44 -4.51
N PHE A 51 0.23 -4.40 -4.12
CA PHE A 51 -0.63 -4.43 -2.94
C PHE A 51 -1.83 -3.50 -3.13
N ALA A 52 -2.90 -3.80 -2.41
CA ALA A 52 -4.11 -2.97 -2.30
C ALA A 52 -4.30 -2.46 -0.88
N THR A 53 -5.05 -1.37 -0.76
CA THR A 53 -5.42 -0.77 0.52
C THR A 53 -6.93 -0.66 0.65
N SER A 54 -7.50 -1.11 1.77
CA SER A 54 -8.91 -0.88 2.09
C SER A 54 -9.11 -0.76 3.60
N THR A 55 -10.24 -0.22 4.05
CA THR A 55 -10.54 -0.15 5.49
C THR A 55 -10.69 -1.55 6.09
N ALA A 56 -11.33 -2.47 5.37
CA ALA A 56 -11.58 -3.82 5.85
C ALA A 56 -10.32 -4.69 5.87
N SER A 57 -9.48 -4.59 4.83
CA SER A 57 -8.31 -5.45 4.65
C SER A 57 -7.00 -4.82 5.13
N GLY A 58 -6.95 -3.52 5.37
CA GLY A 58 -5.72 -2.79 5.64
C GLY A 58 -4.82 -2.77 4.41
N VAL A 59 -3.58 -3.26 4.54
CA VAL A 59 -2.60 -3.39 3.46
C VAL A 59 -2.48 -4.86 3.07
N THR A 60 -2.85 -5.18 1.83
CA THR A 60 -2.96 -6.56 1.34
C THR A 60 -2.09 -6.75 0.11
N TYR A 61 -1.11 -7.65 0.20
CA TYR A 61 -0.28 -8.06 -0.93
C TYR A 61 -1.10 -8.80 -2.00
N ILE A 62 -0.79 -8.55 -3.26
CA ILE A 62 -1.40 -9.18 -4.43
C ILE A 62 -0.32 -9.99 -5.13
N ARG A 63 -0.48 -11.32 -5.12
CA ARG A 63 0.46 -12.24 -5.77
C ARG A 63 0.31 -12.31 -7.29
N LYS A 64 -0.94 -12.27 -7.77
CA LYS A 64 -1.27 -12.40 -9.19
C LYS A 64 -2.43 -11.46 -9.52
N LEU A 65 -2.38 -10.85 -10.69
CA LEU A 65 -3.45 -10.03 -11.23
C LEU A 65 -3.98 -10.65 -12.53
N ASP A 66 -5.26 -11.04 -12.53
CA ASP A 66 -5.90 -11.61 -13.72
C ASP A 66 -6.06 -10.56 -14.82
N GLY A 67 -5.88 -10.97 -16.07
CA GLY A 67 -6.01 -10.09 -17.24
C GLY A 67 -4.72 -9.36 -17.65
N VAL A 68 -3.62 -9.51 -16.90
CA VAL A 68 -2.26 -9.17 -17.35
C VAL A 68 -1.75 -10.29 -18.27
N ARG A 69 -2.38 -10.43 -19.44
CA ARG A 69 -1.82 -11.20 -20.54
C ARG A 69 -0.77 -10.33 -21.21
N GLU A 70 0.37 -10.92 -21.56
CA GLU A 70 1.54 -10.29 -22.23
C GLU A 70 2.67 -9.85 -21.29
N MET A 71 3.14 -10.72 -20.39
CA MET A 71 4.57 -11.03 -20.20
C MET A 71 4.64 -12.48 -19.71
N ASP A 72 5.11 -13.37 -20.59
CA ASP A 72 5.36 -14.80 -20.38
C ASP A 72 4.12 -15.68 -20.15
N ASP A 73 4.17 -16.91 -20.67
CA ASP A 73 3.04 -17.84 -20.84
C ASP A 73 2.31 -18.27 -19.54
N ASP A 74 2.78 -17.82 -18.36
CA ASP A 74 2.22 -18.12 -17.03
C ASP A 74 1.58 -16.90 -16.29
N GLY A 75 1.72 -15.69 -16.84
CA GLY A 75 1.24 -14.43 -16.28
C GLY A 75 2.13 -13.84 -15.16
N GLN A 76 2.11 -12.51 -15.02
CA GLN A 76 2.96 -11.79 -14.05
C GLN A 76 2.62 -12.18 -12.60
N CYS A 77 3.61 -12.71 -11.89
CA CYS A 77 3.58 -12.91 -10.44
C CYS A 77 4.39 -11.79 -9.77
N PHE A 78 3.79 -11.15 -8.77
CA PHE A 78 4.47 -10.14 -7.96
C PHE A 78 5.06 -10.82 -6.74
N GLU A 79 6.18 -10.32 -6.23
CA GLU A 79 6.79 -10.87 -5.02
C GLU A 79 6.24 -10.20 -3.77
N PHE A 80 6.15 -10.96 -2.68
CA PHE A 80 5.92 -10.37 -1.37
C PHE A 80 7.22 -9.75 -0.89
N GLY A 81 7.48 -8.52 -1.36
CA GLY A 81 8.75 -7.86 -1.18
C GLY A 81 8.87 -7.00 0.09
N PRO A 82 10.09 -6.47 0.33
CA PRO A 82 10.42 -5.76 1.55
C PRO A 82 9.66 -4.45 1.73
N VAL A 83 9.25 -3.77 0.65
CA VAL A 83 8.52 -2.50 0.75
C VAL A 83 7.11 -2.75 1.28
N THR A 84 6.39 -3.70 0.70
CA THR A 84 5.05 -4.11 1.14
C THR A 84 5.07 -4.61 2.57
N GLN A 85 6.07 -5.42 2.94
CA GLN A 85 6.24 -5.91 4.30
C GLN A 85 6.42 -4.77 5.31
N LYS A 86 7.29 -3.79 5.02
CA LYS A 86 7.50 -2.61 5.90
C LYS A 86 6.24 -1.79 6.09
N ILE A 87 5.52 -1.50 5.00
CA ILE A 87 4.27 -0.74 5.05
C ILE A 87 3.21 -1.49 5.86
N GLN A 88 3.04 -2.79 5.60
CA GLN A 88 2.06 -3.60 6.31
C GLN A 88 2.35 -3.66 7.82
N GLN A 89 3.62 -3.84 8.20
CA GLN A 89 4.02 -3.84 9.61
C GLN A 89 3.73 -2.50 10.29
N GLN A 90 4.08 -1.36 9.67
CA GLN A 90 3.78 -0.07 10.28
C GLN A 90 2.29 0.23 10.36
N PHE A 91 1.52 -0.16 9.34
CA PHE A 91 0.07 -0.01 9.37
C PHE A 91 -0.55 -0.80 10.53
N LEU A 92 -0.09 -2.04 10.76
CA LEU A 92 -0.53 -2.84 11.90
C LEU A 92 -0.16 -2.20 13.23
N ASN A 93 1.04 -1.62 13.34
CA ASN A 93 1.45 -0.88 14.54
C ASN A 93 0.52 0.30 14.83
N TYR A 94 0.16 1.09 13.81
CA TYR A 94 -0.75 2.23 13.94
C TYR A 94 -2.13 1.78 14.40
N ARG A 95 -2.66 0.74 13.75
CA ARG A 95 -3.93 0.14 14.13
C ARG A 95 -3.93 -0.36 15.57
N ASN A 96 -2.86 -1.03 16.00
CA ASN A 96 -2.75 -1.55 17.37
C ASN A 96 -2.66 -0.43 18.41
N LYS A 97 -1.86 0.61 18.16
CA LYS A 97 -1.78 1.80 19.02
C LYS A 97 -3.13 2.50 19.14
N PHE A 98 -3.87 2.62 18.04
CA PHE A 98 -5.21 3.19 18.02
C PHE A 98 -6.16 2.42 18.96
N PHE A 99 -6.22 1.10 18.83
CA PHE A 99 -7.08 0.28 19.69
C PHE A 99 -6.66 0.30 21.17
N GLN A 100 -5.35 0.34 21.45
CA GLN A 100 -4.85 0.47 22.83
C GLN A 100 -5.26 1.81 23.46
N GLY A 101 -5.19 2.93 22.73
CA GLY A 101 -5.64 4.23 23.23
C GLY A 101 -7.12 4.23 23.61
N ILE A 102 -7.97 3.63 22.77
CA ILE A 102 -9.40 3.47 23.06
C ILE A 102 -9.61 2.71 24.38
N GLN A 103 -8.88 1.62 24.61
CA GLN A 103 -8.98 0.85 25.86
C GLN A 103 -8.56 1.66 27.09
N GLN A 104 -7.61 2.58 26.93
CA GLN A 104 -7.10 3.45 27.99
C GLN A 104 -7.93 4.73 28.17
N LYS A 105 -9.07 4.88 27.46
CA LYS A 105 -9.89 6.12 27.42
C LYS A 105 -9.09 7.38 27.05
N GLN A 106 -7.95 7.20 26.38
CA GLN A 106 -7.15 8.30 25.84
C GLN A 106 -7.47 8.38 24.34
N LEU A 107 -7.77 9.58 23.82
CA LEU A 107 -7.90 9.71 22.36
C LEU A 107 -6.54 9.41 21.73
N PRO A 108 -6.40 8.32 20.95
CA PRO A 108 -5.16 8.07 20.25
C PRO A 108 -5.03 9.10 19.12
N ILE A 109 -3.85 9.71 18.98
CA ILE A 109 -3.54 10.54 17.82
C ILE A 109 -3.51 9.59 16.62
N LEU A 110 -4.49 9.73 15.73
CA LEU A 110 -4.65 8.88 14.55
C LEU A 110 -3.46 9.03 13.58
N PHE A 111 -2.87 10.23 13.52
CA PHE A 111 -1.70 10.58 12.71
C PHE A 111 -0.87 11.65 13.44
N PRO A 112 0.40 11.38 13.82
CA PRO A 112 1.29 12.46 14.23
C PRO A 112 1.50 13.43 13.05
N PRO A 113 1.73 14.72 13.32
CA PRO A 113 2.00 15.71 12.27
C PRO A 113 3.28 15.41 11.49
#